data_AF-A0A6V7KN81-F1
#
_entry.id   AF-A0A6V7KN81-F1
#
_cell.length_a   1.000
_cell.length_b   1.000
_cell.length_c   1.000
_cell.angle_alpha   90.00
_cell.angle_beta   90.00
_cell.angle_gamma   90.00
#
_symmetry.space_group_name_H-M   'P 1'
#
loop_
_entity.id
_entity.type
_entity.pdbx_description
1 polymer ?
#
loop_
_entity_poly.entity_id
_entity_poly.type
_entity_poly.pdbx_seq_one_letter_code
_entity_poly.pdbx_strand_id
1 'polypeptide(L)'
;MCLARSIVVAVAYNRKSVDKQTWNRIRDRRNRPQKIAAEKLTKESGVVLSHNGAGMTEVSLFQRRLMRDHIALVVWHVTRGRNPVRIYNGREAFNGGTGSNEVIHIGYFADDGKHYNPILSLRALFSNANYFCETCNVGYKYRGSHICPNTCGKCCQSPACNPHQKYRICTECNRHFYGDDCFENHLTDGPRNGATVCQTVRFCRACRRRTTYGETHDCNKFHCNICDNDEEYGHQCFMSRVIEDKKRSKNPNAFLFYDFEARQDEPLSQDGNLTGPRKHVPNLCISHLVCENCCDNEVCDNCPLCCKREEIFTEEEE
;
A
#
# COMPACT_ATOMS: atom_id res chain seq x y z
N MET A 1 3.47 16.15 27.08
CA MET A 1 4.10 14.81 27.33
C MET A 1 3.66 13.72 26.35
N CYS A 2 3.16 14.05 25.16
CA CYS A 2 2.63 13.06 24.21
C CYS A 2 3.68 12.06 23.69
N LEU A 3 4.92 12.50 23.46
CA LEU A 3 6.02 11.63 23.04
C LEU A 3 6.34 10.55 24.08
N ALA A 4 6.62 10.95 25.33
CA ALA A 4 6.94 10.02 26.42
C ALA A 4 5.80 9.00 26.65
N ARG A 5 4.55 9.44 26.61
CA ARG A 5 3.38 8.55 26.73
C ARG A 5 3.31 7.55 25.58
N SER A 6 3.58 7.99 24.35
CA SER A 6 3.58 7.13 23.18
C SER A 6 4.69 6.09 23.23
N ILE A 7 5.88 6.47 23.70
CA ILE A 7 7.00 5.53 23.92
C ILE A 7 6.57 4.44 24.92
N VAL A 8 6.01 4.82 26.07
CA VAL A 8 5.54 3.85 27.08
C VAL A 8 4.55 2.85 26.50
N VAL A 9 3.57 3.32 25.70
CA VAL A 9 2.58 2.44 25.07
C VAL A 9 3.23 1.52 24.03
N ALA A 10 4.13 2.04 23.19
CA ALA A 10 4.79 1.24 22.15
C ALA A 10 5.68 0.14 22.74
N VAL A 11 6.44 0.45 23.79
CA VAL A 11 7.26 -0.55 24.52
C VAL A 11 6.38 -1.61 25.16
N ALA A 12 5.29 -1.21 25.83
CA ALA A 12 4.35 -2.16 26.43
C ALA A 12 3.69 -3.09 25.39
N TYR A 13 3.38 -2.56 24.21
CA TYR A 13 2.80 -3.33 23.11
C TYR A 13 3.77 -4.37 22.55
N ASN A 14 5.01 -3.97 22.26
CA ASN A 14 6.02 -4.83 21.65
C ASN A 14 6.41 -6.01 22.53
N ARG A 15 6.53 -5.78 23.85
CA ARG A 15 6.99 -6.81 24.78
C ARG A 15 5.99 -7.96 24.96
N LYS A 16 4.71 -7.79 24.61
CA LYS A 16 3.62 -8.79 24.69
C LYS A 16 3.49 -9.55 26.02
N SER A 17 4.28 -9.22 27.04
CA SER A 17 4.39 -9.89 28.33
C SER A 17 3.48 -9.28 29.40
N VAL A 18 2.71 -8.26 29.01
CA VAL A 18 1.85 -7.52 29.90
C VAL A 18 0.47 -8.18 29.90
N ASP A 19 -0.03 -8.54 31.07
CA ASP A 19 -1.38 -9.10 31.20
C ASP A 19 -2.43 -8.13 30.61
N LYS A 20 -3.58 -8.68 30.20
CA LYS A 20 -4.63 -7.92 29.52
C LYS A 20 -5.12 -6.72 30.33
N GLN A 21 -5.16 -6.83 31.66
CA GLN A 21 -5.61 -5.76 32.54
C GLN A 21 -4.59 -4.62 32.60
N THR A 22 -3.30 -4.95 32.71
CA THR A 22 -2.22 -3.97 32.70
C THR A 22 -2.07 -3.31 31.33
N TRP A 23 -2.21 -4.04 30.23
CA TRP A 23 -2.24 -3.47 28.87
C TRP A 23 -3.38 -2.45 28.70
N ASN A 24 -4.59 -2.78 29.16
CA ASN A 24 -5.74 -1.88 29.10
C ASN A 24 -5.49 -0.58 29.88
N ARG A 25 -4.82 -0.67 31.03
CA ARG A 25 -4.45 0.49 31.84
C ARG A 25 -3.38 1.34 31.17
N ILE A 26 -2.40 0.74 30.51
CA ILE A 26 -1.29 1.46 29.86
C ILE A 26 -1.73 2.13 28.56
N ARG A 27 -2.57 1.49 27.73
CA ARG A 27 -2.96 2.07 26.44
C ARG A 27 -3.91 3.26 26.55
N ASP A 28 -4.73 3.33 27.60
CA ASP A 28 -5.68 4.43 27.79
C ASP A 28 -4.97 5.66 28.36
N ARG A 29 -4.96 6.75 27.59
CA ARG A 29 -4.33 8.02 27.95
C ARG A 29 -4.90 8.67 29.21
N ARG A 30 -6.12 8.31 29.61
CA ARG A 30 -6.79 8.85 30.81
C ARG A 30 -6.29 8.19 32.08
N ASN A 31 -5.65 7.03 31.97
CA ASN A 31 -5.22 6.25 33.11
C ASN A 31 -3.90 6.75 33.70
N ARG A 32 -3.84 6.71 35.03
CA ARG A 32 -2.70 7.18 35.83
C ARG A 32 -1.39 6.40 35.58
N PRO A 33 -1.39 5.05 35.40
CA PRO A 33 -0.17 4.28 35.17
C PRO A 33 0.64 4.73 33.95
N GLN A 34 -0.02 5.03 32.82
CA GLN A 34 0.67 5.56 31.63
C GLN A 34 1.36 6.89 31.94
N LYS A 35 0.66 7.80 32.62
CA LYS A 35 1.19 9.12 33.00
C LYS A 35 2.40 8.99 33.92
N ILE A 36 2.32 8.16 34.96
CA ILE A 36 3.41 7.92 35.92
C ILE A 36 4.65 7.37 35.20
N ALA A 37 4.47 6.36 34.34
CA ALA A 37 5.58 5.79 33.58
C ALA A 37 6.20 6.81 32.61
N ALA A 38 5.39 7.65 31.97
CA ALA A 38 5.87 8.70 31.08
C ALA A 38 6.63 9.81 31.83
N GLU A 39 6.17 10.19 33.02
CA GLU A 39 6.86 11.16 33.89
C GLU A 39 8.22 10.61 34.36
N LYS A 40 8.26 9.34 34.78
CA LYS A 40 9.51 8.64 35.13
C LYS A 40 10.48 8.61 33.95
N LEU A 41 10.02 8.20 32.77
CA LEU A 41 10.84 8.18 31.55
C LEU A 41 11.37 9.57 31.19
N THR A 42 10.54 10.60 31.30
CA THR A 42 10.93 12.00 31.02
C THR A 42 12.05 12.46 31.95
N LYS A 43 11.89 12.20 33.26
CA LYS A 43 12.89 12.52 34.28
C LYS A 43 14.21 11.78 34.05
N GLU A 44 14.15 10.47 33.81
CA GLU A 44 15.33 9.64 33.57
C GLU A 44 16.06 9.98 32.25
N SER A 45 15.33 10.51 31.27
CA SER A 45 15.91 10.95 29.99
C SER A 45 16.51 12.36 30.07
N GLY A 46 16.37 13.06 31.19
CA GLY A 46 16.80 14.45 31.33
C GLY A 46 16.04 15.42 30.42
N VAL A 47 14.82 15.07 30.02
CA VAL A 47 14.01 15.87 29.10
C VAL A 47 13.25 16.93 29.89
N VAL A 48 13.44 18.19 29.50
CA VAL A 48 12.65 19.34 29.97
C VAL A 48 11.71 19.75 28.85
N LEU A 49 10.41 19.58 29.04
CA LEU A 49 9.42 19.90 28.02
C LEU A 49 9.12 21.40 28.01
N SER A 50 9.27 22.02 26.84
CA SER A 50 8.80 23.39 26.61
C SER A 50 7.28 23.45 26.43
N HIS A 51 6.72 24.66 26.37
CA HIS A 51 5.32 24.89 26.01
C HIS A 51 4.95 24.30 24.63
N ASN A 52 5.93 24.21 23.71
CA ASN A 52 5.76 23.64 22.37
C ASN A 52 5.86 22.11 22.34
N GLY A 53 6.04 21.46 23.50
CA GLY A 53 6.19 20.01 23.59
C GLY A 53 7.60 19.55 23.24
N ALA A 54 7.69 18.34 22.66
CA ALA A 54 8.94 17.65 22.36
C ALA A 54 9.28 17.77 20.86
N GLY A 55 10.49 18.21 20.55
CA GLY A 55 11.07 18.21 19.21
C GLY A 55 12.20 17.17 19.07
N MET A 56 13.06 17.38 18.08
CA MET A 56 14.14 16.45 17.75
C MET A 56 15.22 16.30 18.84
N THR A 57 15.44 17.36 19.62
CA THR A 57 16.33 17.32 20.78
C THR A 57 15.82 16.32 21.81
N GLU A 58 14.54 16.41 22.18
CA GLU A 58 13.91 15.50 23.12
C GLU A 58 13.85 14.07 22.58
N VAL A 59 13.54 13.89 21.29
CA VAL A 59 13.60 12.57 20.62
C VAL A 59 14.97 11.92 20.80
N SER A 60 16.05 12.69 20.62
CA SER A 60 17.42 12.19 20.77
C SER A 60 17.77 11.85 22.23
N LEU A 61 17.29 12.63 23.19
CA LEU A 61 17.45 12.35 24.62
C LEU A 61 16.70 11.09 25.03
N PHE A 62 15.46 10.91 24.56
CA PHE A 62 14.71 9.67 24.78
C PHE A 62 15.42 8.47 24.15
N GLN A 63 15.91 8.56 22.91
CA GLN A 63 16.68 7.47 22.29
C GLN A 63 17.87 7.09 23.15
N ARG A 64 18.64 8.07 23.66
CA ARG A 64 19.80 7.79 24.52
C ARG A 64 19.45 6.99 25.77
N ARG A 65 18.31 7.32 26.41
CA ARG A 65 17.82 6.54 27.56
C ARG A 65 17.36 5.15 27.15
N LEU A 66 16.67 5.02 26.02
CA LEU A 66 16.16 3.76 25.46
C LEU A 66 17.26 2.80 25.00
N MET A 67 18.44 3.30 24.62
CA MET A 67 19.60 2.46 24.30
C MET A 67 19.99 1.54 25.46
N ARG A 68 19.83 1.98 26.71
CA ARG A 68 20.10 1.14 27.90
C ARG A 68 19.18 -0.07 28.00
N ASP A 69 18.01 0.00 27.37
CA ASP A 69 17.03 -1.08 27.32
C ASP A 69 17.09 -1.84 25.98
N HIS A 70 18.11 -1.58 25.15
CA HIS A 70 18.26 -2.12 23.78
C HIS A 70 17.05 -1.80 22.86
N ILE A 71 16.46 -0.62 23.03
CA ILE A 71 15.31 -0.17 22.23
C ILE A 71 15.73 0.91 21.23
N ALA A 72 15.32 0.75 19.98
CA ALA A 72 15.47 1.74 18.92
C ALA A 72 14.14 2.45 18.61
N LEU A 73 14.16 3.77 18.67
CA LEU A 73 13.04 4.65 18.34
C LEU A 73 13.09 5.06 16.87
N VAL A 74 12.00 4.83 16.15
CA VAL A 74 11.79 5.34 14.79
C VAL A 74 10.62 6.31 14.81
N VAL A 75 10.85 7.53 14.34
CA VAL A 75 9.82 8.58 14.31
C VAL A 75 9.43 8.87 12.87
N TRP A 76 8.12 8.89 12.63
CA TRP A 76 7.49 9.18 11.35
C TRP A 76 6.76 10.51 11.42
N HIS A 77 7.00 11.41 10.47
CA HIS A 77 6.12 12.53 10.21
C HIS A 77 4.91 12.04 9.42
N VAL A 78 3.72 12.21 9.99
CA VAL A 78 2.46 11.74 9.41
C VAL A 78 1.61 12.95 9.02
N THR A 79 1.27 13.00 7.74
CA THR A 79 0.43 14.04 7.14
C THR A 79 -0.76 13.34 6.48
N ARG A 80 -1.97 13.88 6.66
CA ARG A 80 -3.17 13.25 6.09
C ARG A 80 -3.07 13.19 4.57
N GLY A 81 -3.42 12.04 3.99
CA GLY A 81 -3.40 11.81 2.54
C GLY A 81 -2.01 11.66 1.90
N ARG A 82 -0.92 11.68 2.68
CA ARG A 82 0.45 11.47 2.18
C ARG A 82 1.09 10.25 2.82
N ASN A 83 2.04 9.66 2.09
CA ASN A 83 2.88 8.63 2.69
C ASN A 83 3.73 9.23 3.83
N PRO A 84 3.87 8.52 4.95
CA PRO A 84 4.61 9.02 6.09
C PRO A 84 6.10 9.09 5.78
N VAL A 85 6.74 10.15 6.28
CA VAL A 85 8.17 10.40 6.07
C VAL A 85 8.92 10.04 7.36
N ARG A 86 9.94 9.20 7.27
CA ARG A 86 10.79 8.90 8.43
C ARG A 86 11.65 10.12 8.76
N ILE A 87 11.51 10.67 9.96
CA ILE A 87 12.27 11.86 10.42
C ILE A 87 13.32 11.53 11.49
N TYR A 88 13.29 10.31 12.05
CA TYR A 88 14.29 9.83 12.99
C TYR A 88 14.46 8.31 12.91
N ASN A 89 15.70 7.82 13.04
CA ASN A 89 16.00 6.39 13.06
C ASN A 89 17.08 6.06 14.11
N GLY A 90 16.65 5.77 15.33
CA GLY A 90 17.54 5.42 16.44
C GLY A 90 18.32 4.12 16.25
N ARG A 91 18.03 3.32 15.23
CA ARG A 91 18.81 2.11 14.90
C ARG A 91 20.25 2.43 14.52
N GLU A 92 20.48 3.60 13.93
CA GLU A 92 21.81 4.05 13.50
C GLU A 92 22.76 4.27 14.69
N ALA A 93 22.23 4.42 15.91
CA ALA A 93 23.03 4.50 17.12
C ALA A 93 23.62 3.14 17.55
N PHE A 94 23.19 2.03 16.95
CA PHE A 94 23.64 0.68 17.27
C PHE A 94 24.51 0.11 16.15
N ASN A 95 25.77 0.55 16.07
CA ASN A 95 26.76 -0.03 15.16
C ASN A 95 27.67 -0.99 15.94
N GLY A 96 27.58 -2.30 15.70
CA GLY A 96 28.57 -3.26 16.22
C GLY A 96 28.06 -4.57 16.81
N GLY A 97 26.75 -4.81 16.88
CA GLY A 97 26.21 -6.12 17.25
C GLY A 97 26.31 -6.45 18.75
N THR A 98 25.15 -6.59 19.37
CA THR A 98 24.75 -7.71 20.25
C THR A 98 23.35 -7.37 20.74
N GLY A 99 22.35 -7.97 20.09
CA GLY A 99 20.94 -7.82 20.43
C GLY A 99 20.08 -7.56 19.20
N SER A 100 19.02 -8.37 19.05
CA SER A 100 17.85 -7.95 18.30
C SER A 100 17.28 -6.71 18.99
N ASN A 101 17.63 -5.51 18.51
CA ASN A 101 17.13 -4.28 19.13
C ASN A 101 15.62 -4.23 18.95
N GLU A 102 14.88 -4.09 20.04
CA GLU A 102 13.44 -3.88 20.00
C GLU A 102 13.18 -2.55 19.28
N VAL A 103 12.47 -2.56 18.16
CA VAL A 103 12.17 -1.33 17.40
C VAL A 103 10.76 -0.87 17.74
N ILE A 104 10.63 0.35 18.25
CA ILE A 104 9.34 1.02 18.46
C ILE A 104 9.15 2.12 17.41
N HIS A 105 7.91 2.25 16.92
CA HIS A 105 7.55 3.24 15.92
C HIS A 105 6.56 4.25 16.48
N ILE A 106 6.86 5.53 16.32
CA ILE A 106 6.03 6.64 16.79
C ILE A 106 5.70 7.55 15.60
N GLY A 107 4.45 7.97 15.48
CA GLY A 107 4.01 8.95 14.49
C GLY A 107 3.87 10.32 15.13
N TYR A 108 4.46 11.34 14.51
CA TYR A 108 4.23 12.74 14.78
C TYR A 108 3.20 13.27 13.79
N PHE A 109 2.00 13.59 14.29
CA PHE A 109 0.85 14.03 13.51
C PHE A 109 0.81 15.56 13.51
N ALA A 110 1.41 16.16 12.47
CA ALA A 110 1.54 17.61 12.37
C ALA A 110 0.17 18.31 12.19
N ASP A 111 -0.71 17.71 11.39
CA ASP A 111 -2.02 18.26 11.04
C ASP A 111 -3.09 18.08 12.14
N ASP A 112 -2.77 17.30 13.19
CA ASP A 112 -3.71 16.94 14.27
C ASP A 112 -3.16 17.38 15.62
N GLY A 113 -3.10 18.70 15.83
CA GLY A 113 -2.71 19.30 17.10
C GLY A 113 -1.24 19.08 17.49
N LYS A 114 -0.35 18.75 16.53
CA LYS A 114 1.09 18.51 16.73
C LYS A 114 1.37 17.49 17.85
N HIS A 115 0.78 16.31 17.72
CA HIS A 115 0.83 15.27 18.75
C HIS A 115 1.61 14.04 18.29
N TYR A 116 2.26 13.36 19.24
CA TYR A 116 2.89 12.05 19.00
C TYR A 116 1.94 10.93 19.40
N ASN A 117 1.76 9.92 18.55
CA ASN A 117 1.02 8.70 18.87
C ASN A 117 1.85 7.45 18.53
N PRO A 118 1.68 6.34 19.27
CA PRO A 118 2.35 5.10 18.95
C PRO A 118 1.80 4.50 17.65
N ILE A 119 2.70 3.98 16.80
CA ILE A 119 2.34 3.20 15.61
C ILE A 119 2.41 1.72 15.98
N LEU A 120 1.24 1.15 16.28
CA LEU A 120 1.13 -0.27 16.67
C LEU A 120 1.00 -1.20 15.46
N SER A 121 0.71 -0.65 14.27
CA SER A 121 0.65 -1.38 13.02
C SER A 121 1.30 -0.56 11.90
N LEU A 122 2.48 -1.00 11.46
CA LEU A 122 3.19 -0.36 10.35
C LEU A 122 2.43 -0.50 9.03
N ARG A 123 1.66 -1.57 8.85
CA ARG A 123 0.82 -1.75 7.66
C ARG A 123 -0.28 -0.68 7.60
N ALA A 124 -0.89 -0.36 8.75
CA ALA A 124 -1.91 0.68 8.82
C ALA A 124 -1.36 2.10 8.61
N LEU A 125 -0.05 2.29 8.85
CA LEU A 125 0.61 3.58 8.65
C LEU A 125 0.80 3.92 7.16
N PHE A 126 0.99 2.94 6.29
CA PHE A 126 1.18 3.16 4.85
C PHE A 126 -0.10 2.86 4.08
N SER A 127 -0.63 3.87 3.38
CA SER A 127 -1.79 3.71 2.50
C SER A 127 -1.53 2.59 1.49
N ASN A 128 -2.40 1.57 1.47
CA ASN A 128 -2.36 0.45 0.52
C ASN A 128 -1.16 -0.52 0.66
N ALA A 129 -0.56 -0.61 1.85
CA ALA A 129 0.50 -1.58 2.13
C ALA A 129 -0.02 -2.81 2.91
N ASN A 130 0.17 -3.99 2.35
CA ASN A 130 -0.08 -5.27 3.05
C ASN A 130 1.15 -5.79 3.78
N TYR A 131 2.33 -5.31 3.38
CA TYR A 131 3.62 -5.74 3.88
C TYR A 131 4.49 -4.53 4.16
N PHE A 132 5.48 -4.70 5.03
CA PHE A 132 6.43 -3.66 5.41
C PHE A 132 7.82 -4.25 5.52
N CYS A 133 8.81 -3.57 4.95
CA CYS A 133 10.22 -3.95 5.11
C CYS A 133 10.83 -3.11 6.23
N GLU A 134 11.21 -3.76 7.32
CA GLU A 134 11.80 -3.07 8.47
C GLU A 134 13.17 -2.48 8.16
N THR A 135 13.99 -3.16 7.36
CA THR A 135 15.33 -2.68 7.00
C THR A 135 15.26 -1.44 6.11
N CYS A 136 14.38 -1.45 5.11
CA CYS A 136 14.22 -0.35 4.16
C CYS A 136 13.26 0.74 4.66
N ASN A 137 12.44 0.44 5.66
CA ASN A 137 11.37 1.31 6.15
C ASN A 137 10.35 1.70 5.07
N VAL A 138 9.89 0.72 4.29
CA VAL A 138 8.91 0.95 3.20
C VAL A 138 7.74 -0.03 3.28
N GLY A 139 6.53 0.48 3.07
CA GLY A 139 5.33 -0.32 2.85
C GLY A 139 5.20 -0.77 1.40
N TYR A 140 4.67 -1.98 1.17
CA TYR A 140 4.44 -2.52 -0.17
C TYR A 140 3.21 -3.44 -0.23
N LYS A 141 2.61 -3.55 -1.42
CA LYS A 141 1.28 -4.15 -1.60
C LYS A 141 1.27 -5.66 -1.77
N TYR A 142 2.22 -6.21 -2.53
CA TYR A 142 2.22 -7.64 -2.89
C TYR A 142 3.50 -8.33 -2.42
N ARG A 143 3.42 -9.63 -2.14
CA ARG A 143 4.63 -10.41 -1.85
C ARG A 143 5.53 -10.38 -3.08
N GLY A 144 6.80 -10.03 -2.89
CA GLY A 144 7.78 -9.95 -3.98
C GLY A 144 7.80 -8.63 -4.76
N SER A 145 6.85 -7.70 -4.53
CA SER A 145 6.90 -6.37 -5.17
C SER A 145 7.99 -5.47 -4.59
N HIS A 146 8.53 -5.82 -3.40
CA HIS A 146 9.68 -5.17 -2.80
C HIS A 146 10.89 -6.11 -2.84
N ILE A 147 11.97 -5.64 -3.45
CA ILE A 147 13.27 -6.29 -3.45
C ILE A 147 14.16 -5.53 -2.47
N CYS A 148 14.38 -6.11 -1.29
CA CYS A 148 15.22 -5.50 -0.26
C CYS A 148 16.70 -5.62 -0.66
N PRO A 149 17.47 -4.52 -0.79
CA PRO A 149 18.89 -4.58 -1.12
C PRO A 149 19.73 -5.28 -0.04
N ASN A 150 19.23 -5.32 1.20
CA ASN A 150 19.92 -5.98 2.32
C ASN A 150 19.62 -7.49 2.41
N THR A 151 18.79 -8.03 1.51
CA THR A 151 18.46 -9.45 1.47
C THR A 151 18.93 -10.04 0.16
N CYS A 152 19.61 -11.18 0.21
CA CYS A 152 20.06 -11.88 -0.98
C CYS A 152 18.87 -12.36 -1.82
N GLY A 153 18.80 -11.93 -3.08
CA GLY A 153 17.78 -12.41 -4.02
C GLY A 153 17.88 -13.88 -4.42
N LYS A 154 18.96 -14.60 -4.05
CA LYS A 154 19.16 -16.02 -4.34
C LYS A 154 18.81 -16.91 -3.14
N CYS A 155 19.47 -16.73 -2.00
CA CYS A 155 19.22 -17.53 -0.78
C CYS A 155 18.19 -16.91 0.18
N CYS A 156 17.69 -15.70 -0.09
CA CYS A 156 16.71 -15.00 0.76
C CYS A 156 17.17 -14.66 2.18
N GLN A 157 18.46 -14.83 2.50
CA GLN A 157 19.04 -14.43 3.78
C GLN A 157 19.53 -12.97 3.77
N SER A 158 19.62 -12.39 4.97
CA SER A 158 20.24 -11.08 5.20
C SER A 158 21.49 -11.26 6.06
N PRO A 159 22.62 -10.55 5.78
CA PRO A 159 22.79 -9.56 4.72
C PRO A 159 22.83 -10.18 3.31
N ALA A 160 22.82 -9.33 2.28
CA ALA A 160 22.92 -9.79 0.89
C ALA A 160 24.28 -10.45 0.62
N CYS A 161 24.27 -11.60 -0.06
CA CYS A 161 25.50 -12.29 -0.45
C CYS A 161 26.27 -11.54 -1.54
N ASN A 162 27.58 -11.74 -1.57
CA ASN A 162 28.48 -11.12 -2.55
C ASN A 162 28.23 -11.65 -3.97
N PRO A 163 27.79 -10.82 -4.94
CA PRO A 163 27.46 -11.26 -6.29
C PRO A 163 28.68 -11.61 -7.15
N HIS A 164 29.90 -11.24 -6.74
CA HIS A 164 31.13 -11.47 -7.51
C HIS A 164 31.77 -12.85 -7.28
N GLN A 165 31.17 -13.71 -6.45
CA GLN A 165 31.64 -15.06 -6.24
C GLN A 165 31.25 -16.00 -7.38
N LYS A 166 32.06 -17.04 -7.60
CA LYS A 166 31.76 -18.10 -8.57
C LYS A 166 30.43 -18.77 -8.22
N TYR A 167 29.57 -18.94 -9.22
CA TYR A 167 28.25 -19.52 -9.00
C TYR A 167 28.32 -21.02 -8.65
N ARG A 168 27.44 -21.45 -7.74
CA ARG A 168 27.15 -22.85 -7.45
C ARG A 168 25.70 -23.17 -7.81
N ILE A 169 25.46 -24.33 -8.43
CA ILE A 169 24.12 -24.78 -8.83
C ILE A 169 23.67 -25.91 -7.89
N CYS A 170 22.45 -25.79 -7.37
CA CYS A 170 21.83 -26.87 -6.58
C CYS A 170 21.20 -27.91 -7.51
N THR A 171 21.48 -29.19 -7.27
CA THR A 171 20.98 -30.32 -8.08
C THR A 171 19.50 -30.61 -7.86
N GLU A 172 18.98 -30.23 -6.68
CA GLU A 172 17.60 -30.48 -6.26
C GLU A 172 16.64 -29.43 -6.83
N CYS A 173 16.96 -28.15 -6.65
CA CYS A 173 16.10 -27.05 -7.11
C CYS A 173 16.55 -26.41 -8.42
N ASN A 174 17.71 -26.79 -8.96
CA ASN A 174 18.33 -26.24 -10.18
C ASN A 174 18.56 -24.72 -10.15
N ARG A 175 18.56 -24.11 -8.96
CA ARG A 175 18.85 -22.69 -8.76
C ARG A 175 20.36 -22.47 -8.62
N HIS A 176 20.81 -21.32 -9.08
CA HIS A 176 22.18 -20.82 -8.92
C HIS A 176 22.34 -19.88 -7.71
N PHE A 177 23.47 -19.96 -7.03
CA PHE A 177 23.81 -19.23 -5.81
C PHE A 177 25.22 -18.63 -5.91
N TYR A 178 25.47 -17.55 -5.18
CA TYR A 178 26.77 -16.88 -5.17
C TYR A 178 27.72 -17.57 -4.18
N GLY A 179 28.67 -18.38 -4.66
CA GLY A 179 29.58 -19.11 -3.80
C GLY A 179 28.92 -20.15 -2.89
N ASP A 180 29.71 -20.70 -1.96
CA ASP A 180 29.28 -21.75 -1.03
C ASP A 180 28.42 -21.21 0.10
N ASP A 181 28.73 -20.04 0.66
CA ASP A 181 27.92 -19.46 1.74
C ASP A 181 26.46 -19.20 1.30
N CYS A 182 26.25 -18.64 0.10
CA CYS A 182 24.90 -18.43 -0.43
C CYS A 182 24.19 -19.77 -0.68
N PHE A 183 24.96 -20.80 -1.04
CA PHE A 183 24.44 -22.15 -1.18
C PHE A 183 24.05 -22.72 0.18
N GLU A 184 24.87 -22.67 1.21
CA GLU A 184 24.48 -23.22 2.52
C GLU A 184 23.26 -22.48 3.11
N ASN A 185 23.24 -21.15 2.96
CA ASN A 185 22.12 -20.31 3.37
C ASN A 185 20.77 -20.61 2.67
N HIS A 186 20.77 -21.26 1.50
CA HIS A 186 19.51 -21.61 0.83
C HIS A 186 18.88 -22.90 1.40
N LEU A 187 19.66 -23.67 2.16
CA LEU A 187 19.27 -24.90 2.84
C LEU A 187 18.85 -24.66 4.30
N THR A 188 19.19 -23.50 4.86
CA THR A 188 18.70 -23.13 6.20
C THR A 188 17.22 -22.79 6.14
N ASP A 189 16.54 -22.93 7.28
CA ASP A 189 15.15 -22.52 7.43
C ASP A 189 14.99 -21.07 6.95
N GLY A 190 14.11 -20.90 5.98
CA GLY A 190 13.81 -19.58 5.49
C GLY A 190 13.06 -18.78 6.57
N PRO A 191 13.14 -17.44 6.53
CA PRO A 191 12.29 -16.58 7.37
C PRO A 191 10.79 -16.71 7.06
N ARG A 192 10.40 -17.60 6.13
CA ARG A 192 9.03 -17.80 5.64
C ARG A 192 8.60 -19.23 5.98
N ASN A 193 7.93 -19.39 7.11
CA ASN A 193 7.26 -20.63 7.54
C ASN A 193 8.18 -21.84 7.77
N GLY A 194 9.48 -21.62 8.03
CA GLY A 194 10.45 -22.71 8.28
C GLY A 194 10.82 -23.54 7.05
N ALA A 195 10.22 -23.28 5.88
CA ALA A 195 10.61 -23.96 4.65
C ALA A 195 11.87 -23.32 4.06
N THR A 196 12.78 -24.16 3.55
CA THR A 196 14.02 -23.69 2.93
C THR A 196 13.76 -23.10 1.55
N VAL A 197 14.71 -22.33 1.02
CA VAL A 197 14.60 -21.83 -0.36
C VAL A 197 14.61 -22.98 -1.36
N CYS A 198 15.35 -24.06 -1.08
CA CYS A 198 15.40 -25.25 -1.93
C CYS A 198 14.02 -25.91 -2.10
N GLN A 199 13.23 -25.94 -1.04
CA GLN A 199 11.89 -26.55 -1.03
C GLN A 199 10.85 -25.67 -1.73
N THR A 200 10.97 -24.35 -1.60
CA THR A 200 9.93 -23.40 -2.03
C THR A 200 10.10 -22.90 -3.47
N VAL A 201 11.31 -22.97 -4.03
CA VAL A 201 11.60 -22.43 -5.36
C VAL A 201 12.36 -23.47 -6.17
N ARG A 202 11.74 -24.01 -7.22
CA ARG A 202 12.40 -24.92 -8.17
C ARG A 202 12.49 -24.30 -9.56
N PHE A 203 13.47 -24.77 -10.32
CA PHE A 203 13.71 -24.38 -11.69
C PHE A 203 13.73 -25.62 -12.58
N CYS A 204 13.15 -25.50 -13.77
CA CYS A 204 13.24 -26.54 -14.79
C CYS A 204 14.70 -26.78 -15.21
N ARG A 205 15.07 -28.06 -15.37
CA ARG A 205 16.39 -28.45 -15.90
C ARG A 205 16.59 -28.05 -17.37
N ALA A 206 15.54 -28.14 -18.20
CA ALA A 206 15.61 -27.84 -19.62
C ALA A 206 15.48 -26.34 -19.92
N CYS A 207 14.40 -25.69 -19.48
CA CYS A 207 14.09 -24.30 -19.86
C CYS A 207 14.42 -23.25 -18.79
N ARG A 208 14.89 -23.66 -17.60
CA ARG A 208 15.18 -22.76 -16.46
C ARG A 208 14.01 -21.85 -16.04
N ARG A 209 12.77 -22.21 -16.37
CA ARG A 209 11.59 -21.53 -15.84
C ARG A 209 11.42 -21.88 -14.36
N ARG A 210 10.98 -20.91 -13.55
CA ARG A 210 10.59 -21.17 -12.15
C ARG A 210 9.32 -22.03 -12.15
N THR A 211 9.31 -23.07 -11.34
CA THR A 211 8.17 -23.98 -11.16
C THR A 211 7.82 -24.05 -9.68
N THR A 212 6.55 -24.32 -9.38
CA THR A 212 6.11 -24.62 -8.01
C THR A 212 6.36 -26.10 -7.71
N TYR A 213 6.47 -26.47 -6.43
CA TYR A 213 6.59 -27.86 -6.03
C TYR A 213 5.33 -28.64 -6.42
N GLY A 214 5.49 -29.75 -7.14
CA GLY A 214 4.38 -30.61 -7.59
C GLY A 214 3.73 -30.20 -8.92
N GLU A 215 4.07 -29.03 -9.48
CA GLU A 215 3.58 -28.63 -10.79
C GLU A 215 4.44 -29.22 -11.92
N THR A 216 3.81 -29.96 -12.82
CA THR A 216 4.39 -30.29 -14.12
C THR A 216 4.23 -29.08 -15.03
N HIS A 217 5.33 -28.43 -15.38
CA HIS A 217 5.32 -27.43 -16.44
C HIS A 217 5.70 -28.11 -17.75
N ASP A 218 5.07 -27.68 -18.85
CA ASP A 218 5.47 -28.09 -20.19
C ASP A 218 6.49 -27.09 -20.74
N CYS A 219 7.61 -27.58 -21.25
CA CYS A 219 8.61 -26.73 -21.87
C CYS A 219 8.07 -26.22 -23.21
N ASN A 220 8.44 -25.01 -23.60
CA ASN A 220 7.99 -24.34 -24.82
C ASN A 220 6.51 -23.96 -24.91
N LYS A 221 5.70 -24.23 -23.87
CA LYS A 221 4.31 -23.76 -23.80
C LYS A 221 4.11 -22.61 -22.83
N PHE A 222 3.18 -21.73 -23.17
CA PHE A 222 2.71 -20.65 -22.32
C PHE A 222 1.19 -20.54 -22.42
N HIS A 223 0.55 -20.14 -21.33
CA HIS A 223 -0.87 -19.87 -21.31
C HIS A 223 -1.16 -18.51 -21.98
N CYS A 224 -1.94 -18.51 -23.04
CA CYS A 224 -2.35 -17.30 -23.76
C CYS A 224 -3.64 -16.74 -23.15
N ASN A 225 -3.56 -15.57 -22.50
CA ASN A 225 -4.71 -14.92 -21.86
C ASN A 225 -5.80 -14.43 -22.85
N ILE A 226 -5.55 -14.49 -24.16
CA ILE A 226 -6.46 -14.00 -25.19
C ILE A 226 -7.40 -15.12 -25.66
N CYS A 227 -6.86 -16.31 -25.89
CA CYS A 227 -7.62 -17.51 -26.27
C CYS A 227 -7.91 -18.46 -25.09
N ASP A 228 -7.29 -18.24 -23.93
CA ASP A 228 -7.43 -19.04 -22.71
C ASP A 228 -6.93 -20.50 -22.85
N ASN A 229 -5.93 -20.72 -23.72
CA ASN A 229 -5.32 -22.04 -23.96
C ASN A 229 -3.80 -22.03 -23.74
N ASP A 230 -3.23 -23.22 -23.51
CA ASP A 230 -1.77 -23.43 -23.50
C ASP A 230 -1.24 -23.59 -24.92
N GLU A 231 -0.31 -22.73 -25.30
CA GLU A 231 0.14 -22.53 -26.67
C GLU A 231 1.66 -22.49 -26.74
N GLU A 232 2.24 -22.79 -27.90
CA GLU A 232 3.69 -22.74 -28.10
C GLU A 232 4.20 -21.31 -28.31
N TYR A 233 5.47 -21.07 -27.97
CA TYR A 233 6.12 -19.80 -28.29
C TYR A 233 6.03 -19.49 -29.79
N GLY A 234 5.55 -18.29 -30.12
CA GLY A 234 5.25 -17.90 -31.50
C GLY A 234 3.76 -17.89 -31.84
N HIS A 235 2.89 -18.28 -30.89
CA HIS A 235 1.44 -18.18 -31.03
C HIS A 235 0.97 -16.75 -31.39
N GLN A 236 0.23 -16.65 -32.50
CA GLN A 236 -0.26 -15.41 -33.11
C GLN A 236 -1.74 -15.16 -32.80
N CYS A 237 -2.09 -15.01 -31.52
CA CYS A 237 -3.45 -14.62 -31.13
C CYS A 237 -3.52 -13.13 -30.83
N PHE A 238 -4.17 -12.40 -31.74
CA PHE A 238 -4.29 -10.94 -31.67
C PHE A 238 -5.71 -10.49 -31.33
N MET A 239 -6.70 -11.39 -31.40
CA MET A 239 -8.11 -11.07 -31.21
C MET A 239 -8.67 -11.80 -30.00
N SER A 240 -9.21 -11.05 -29.05
CA SER A 240 -9.91 -11.59 -27.89
C SER A 240 -11.13 -12.39 -28.32
N ARG A 241 -11.38 -13.49 -27.61
CA ARG A 241 -12.65 -14.22 -27.73
C ARG A 241 -13.82 -13.30 -27.38
N VAL A 242 -14.90 -13.40 -28.15
CA VAL A 242 -16.20 -12.84 -27.75
C VAL A 242 -16.69 -13.66 -26.55
N ILE A 243 -16.59 -13.08 -25.35
CA ILE A 243 -17.15 -13.68 -24.14
C ILE A 243 -18.63 -13.30 -24.11
N GLU A 244 -19.50 -14.18 -24.60
CA GLU A 244 -20.96 -13.99 -24.56
C GLU A 244 -21.48 -13.87 -23.12
N ASP A 245 -20.79 -14.49 -22.16
CA ASP A 245 -21.15 -14.56 -20.74
C ASP A 245 -20.31 -13.67 -19.81
N LYS A 246 -20.07 -12.40 -20.17
CA LYS A 246 -19.69 -11.45 -19.11
C LYS A 246 -20.92 -11.31 -18.21
N LYS A 247 -20.88 -11.97 -17.04
CA LYS A 247 -21.85 -11.77 -15.94
C LYS A 247 -22.21 -10.30 -15.91
N ARG A 248 -23.42 -9.97 -16.37
CA ARG A 248 -23.92 -8.60 -16.37
C ARG A 248 -23.65 -8.04 -14.98
N SER A 249 -23.01 -6.86 -14.94
CA SER A 249 -22.81 -6.13 -13.69
C SER A 249 -24.12 -6.19 -12.90
N LYS A 250 -24.06 -6.52 -11.60
CA LYS A 250 -25.26 -6.54 -10.74
C LYS A 250 -26.00 -5.20 -10.74
N ASN A 251 -25.31 -4.13 -11.14
CA ASN A 251 -25.88 -2.82 -11.38
C ASN A 251 -26.10 -2.67 -12.90
N PRO A 252 -27.34 -2.48 -13.37
CA PRO A 252 -27.62 -2.23 -14.78
C PRO A 252 -26.89 -0.95 -15.20
N ASN A 253 -26.23 -0.97 -16.36
CA ASN A 253 -25.73 0.26 -16.94
C ASN A 253 -26.91 1.15 -17.33
N ALA A 254 -26.80 2.45 -17.06
CA ALA A 254 -27.72 3.46 -17.55
C ALA A 254 -26.99 4.37 -18.53
N PHE A 255 -27.66 4.69 -19.62
CA PHE A 255 -27.20 5.56 -20.70
C PHE A 255 -28.00 6.86 -20.62
N LEU A 256 -27.31 7.99 -20.65
CA LEU A 256 -27.92 9.31 -20.79
C LEU A 256 -27.70 9.78 -22.22
N PHE A 257 -28.76 9.84 -23.00
CA PHE A 257 -28.78 10.49 -24.30
C PHE A 257 -29.30 11.90 -24.10
N TYR A 258 -28.72 12.90 -24.73
CA TYR A 258 -29.24 14.25 -24.66
C TYR A 258 -28.97 14.96 -25.96
N ASP A 259 -29.85 15.90 -26.29
CA ASP A 259 -29.69 16.78 -27.43
C ASP A 259 -30.09 18.21 -27.04
N PHE A 260 -29.44 19.17 -27.67
CA PHE A 260 -29.66 20.59 -27.42
C PHE A 260 -30.09 21.28 -28.70
N GLU A 261 -31.22 21.99 -28.64
CA GLU A 261 -31.50 23.04 -29.61
C GLU A 261 -30.92 24.36 -29.09
N ALA A 262 -30.35 25.14 -30.00
CA ALA A 262 -29.72 26.40 -29.67
C ALA A 262 -30.17 27.52 -30.60
N ARG A 263 -30.45 28.69 -30.02
CA ARG A 263 -30.67 29.94 -30.75
C ARG A 263 -29.34 30.61 -31.08
N GLN A 264 -29.34 31.40 -32.15
CA GLN A 264 -28.18 32.16 -32.62
C GLN A 264 -28.57 33.61 -32.94
N ASP A 265 -29.33 34.23 -32.05
CA ASP A 265 -29.87 35.57 -32.29
C ASP A 265 -28.85 36.68 -31.97
N GLU A 266 -27.93 36.41 -31.04
CA GLU A 266 -26.93 37.38 -30.59
C GLU A 266 -25.64 37.31 -31.43
N PRO A 267 -25.16 38.42 -32.04
CA PRO A 267 -23.86 38.44 -32.70
C PRO A 267 -22.73 38.35 -31.66
N LEU A 268 -21.65 37.63 -31.98
CA LEU A 268 -20.47 37.53 -31.09
C LEU A 268 -19.64 38.82 -31.03
N SER A 269 -19.81 39.73 -31.99
CA SER A 269 -19.08 40.99 -32.09
C SER A 269 -20.02 42.17 -31.90
N GLN A 270 -19.56 43.19 -31.17
CA GLN A 270 -20.33 44.42 -30.88
C GLN A 270 -20.46 45.35 -32.11
N ASP A 271 -19.84 45.01 -33.24
CA ASP A 271 -19.74 45.86 -34.42
C ASP A 271 -21.00 45.85 -35.31
N GLY A 272 -22.11 45.25 -34.85
CA GLY A 272 -23.41 45.29 -35.53
C GLY A 272 -23.47 44.60 -36.90
N ASN A 273 -22.45 43.81 -37.25
CA ASN A 273 -22.37 43.16 -38.56
C ASN A 273 -23.28 41.92 -38.64
N LEU A 274 -24.33 41.99 -39.47
CA LEU A 274 -25.40 40.98 -39.59
C LEU A 274 -24.93 39.61 -40.12
N THR A 275 -23.71 39.53 -40.65
CA THR A 275 -23.13 38.35 -41.31
C THR A 275 -21.98 37.68 -40.54
N GLY A 276 -21.65 38.19 -39.34
CA GLY A 276 -20.58 37.64 -38.50
C GLY A 276 -20.99 36.39 -37.71
N PRO A 277 -20.04 35.73 -37.02
CA PRO A 277 -20.33 34.59 -36.15
C PRO A 277 -21.33 34.99 -35.06
N ARG A 278 -22.29 34.11 -34.77
CA ARG A 278 -23.35 34.34 -33.77
C ARG A 278 -23.19 33.39 -32.59
N LYS A 279 -23.54 33.87 -31.40
CA LYS A 279 -23.43 33.14 -30.14
C LYS A 279 -24.53 32.06 -30.11
N HIS A 280 -24.12 30.82 -29.92
CA HIS A 280 -25.06 29.72 -29.66
C HIS A 280 -25.54 29.79 -28.21
N VAL A 281 -26.84 29.96 -28.02
CA VAL A 281 -27.49 29.95 -26.72
C VAL A 281 -28.47 28.79 -26.70
N PRO A 282 -28.16 27.69 -25.97
CA PRO A 282 -29.09 26.57 -25.82
C PRO A 282 -30.41 27.05 -25.22
N ASN A 283 -31.53 26.76 -25.86
CA ASN A 283 -32.87 27.17 -25.41
C ASN A 283 -33.79 25.98 -25.10
N LEU A 284 -33.39 24.77 -25.51
CA LEU A 284 -34.07 23.53 -25.19
C LEU A 284 -33.03 22.42 -25.05
N CYS A 285 -33.10 21.68 -23.95
CA CYS A 285 -32.37 20.43 -23.77
C CYS A 285 -33.39 19.31 -23.53
N ILE A 286 -33.30 18.26 -24.35
CA ILE A 286 -34.07 17.04 -24.13
C ILE A 286 -33.06 15.99 -23.69
N SER A 287 -33.32 15.36 -22.54
CA SER A 287 -32.47 14.28 -22.03
C SER A 287 -33.27 13.01 -21.79
N HIS A 288 -32.72 11.90 -22.24
CA HIS A 288 -33.28 10.56 -22.17
C HIS A 288 -32.39 9.65 -21.33
N LEU A 289 -32.91 9.16 -20.19
CA LEU A 289 -32.22 8.19 -19.34
C LEU A 289 -32.76 6.78 -19.58
N VAL A 290 -31.91 5.87 -20.06
CA VAL A 290 -32.32 4.51 -20.42
C VAL A 290 -31.34 3.47 -19.89
N CYS A 291 -31.84 2.45 -19.20
CA CYS A 291 -31.01 1.32 -18.78
C CYS A 291 -30.85 0.27 -19.87
N GLU A 292 -29.84 -0.58 -19.75
CA GLU A 292 -29.54 -1.69 -20.69
C GLU A 292 -30.74 -2.63 -20.95
N ASN A 293 -31.68 -2.77 -20.00
CA ASN A 293 -32.87 -3.61 -20.19
C ASN A 293 -34.02 -2.88 -20.91
N CYS A 294 -33.90 -1.58 -21.10
CA CYS A 294 -34.95 -0.69 -21.60
C CYS A 294 -34.55 -0.01 -22.92
N CYS A 295 -33.34 -0.21 -23.42
CA CYS A 295 -32.82 0.47 -24.62
C CYS A 295 -33.61 0.16 -25.89
N ASP A 296 -34.15 -1.04 -26.00
CA ASP A 296 -34.86 -1.49 -27.21
C ASP A 296 -36.40 -1.36 -27.09
N ASN A 297 -36.90 -0.87 -25.95
CA ASN A 297 -38.34 -0.77 -25.68
C ASN A 297 -38.84 0.66 -25.90
N GLU A 298 -39.86 0.84 -26.74
CA GLU A 298 -40.46 2.16 -27.04
C GLU A 298 -41.12 2.81 -25.81
N VAL A 299 -41.72 1.99 -24.92
CA VAL A 299 -42.38 2.47 -23.69
C VAL A 299 -41.77 1.78 -22.47
N CYS A 300 -41.50 2.53 -21.41
CA CYS A 300 -41.12 1.96 -20.11
C CYS A 300 -41.72 2.80 -18.99
N ASP A 301 -42.89 2.35 -18.55
CA ASP A 301 -43.53 2.90 -17.39
C ASP A 301 -43.00 2.17 -16.14
N ASN A 302 -42.61 2.94 -15.12
CA ASN A 302 -42.23 2.47 -13.78
C ASN A 302 -40.89 1.69 -13.65
N CYS A 303 -39.90 1.93 -14.51
CA CYS A 303 -38.54 1.41 -14.22
C CYS A 303 -37.91 2.16 -13.04
N PRO A 304 -37.40 1.49 -11.99
CA PRO A 304 -36.75 2.15 -10.85
C PRO A 304 -35.46 2.91 -11.21
N LEU A 305 -34.90 2.65 -12.39
CA LEU A 305 -33.67 3.27 -12.89
C LEU A 305 -33.93 4.32 -13.98
N CYS A 306 -34.89 4.08 -14.87
CA CYS A 306 -35.23 5.03 -15.94
C CYS A 306 -36.28 6.06 -15.51
N CYS A 307 -37.00 5.81 -14.41
CA CYS A 307 -38.04 6.68 -13.83
C CYS A 307 -38.89 7.38 -14.91
N LYS A 308 -38.77 8.71 -15.04
CA LYS A 308 -39.27 9.47 -16.17
C LYS A 308 -38.16 9.48 -17.24
N ARG A 309 -38.39 8.74 -18.33
CA ARG A 309 -37.38 8.54 -19.38
C ARG A 309 -36.92 9.84 -20.01
N GLU A 310 -37.83 10.78 -20.22
CA GLU A 310 -37.58 12.05 -20.90
C GLU A 310 -37.73 13.22 -19.91
N GLU A 311 -36.69 14.03 -19.80
CA GLU A 311 -36.75 15.32 -19.14
C GLU A 311 -36.46 16.43 -20.16
N ILE A 312 -37.35 17.43 -20.15
CA ILE A 312 -37.30 18.58 -21.03
C ILE A 312 -36.93 19.78 -20.17
N PHE A 313 -35.83 20.44 -20.53
CA PHE A 313 -35.38 21.67 -19.90
C PHE A 313 -35.52 22.82 -20.89
N THR A 314 -36.39 23.77 -20.56
CA THR A 314 -36.58 25.02 -21.30
C THR A 314 -36.11 26.19 -20.46
N GLU A 315 -35.74 27.30 -21.11
CA GLU A 315 -35.58 28.60 -20.44
C GLU A 315 -36.98 29.10 -20.01
N GLU A 316 -37.51 28.65 -18.88
CA GLU A 316 -38.59 29.36 -18.18
C GLU A 316 -37.97 30.51 -17.38
N GLU A 317 -38.47 31.72 -17.61
CA GLU A 317 -38.10 32.96 -16.91
C GLU A 317 -38.35 32.82 -15.39
N GLU A 318 -37.30 32.87 -14.57
CA GLU A 318 -37.40 33.34 -13.17
C GLU A 318 -37.53 34.87 -13.12
#